data_AF-A0A2D7A662-F1
#
_entry.id   AF-A0A2D7A662-F1
#
_cell.length_a   1.000
_cell.length_b   1.000
_cell.length_c   1.000
_cell.angle_alpha   90.00
_cell.angle_beta   90.00
_cell.angle_gamma   90.00
#
_symmetry.space_group_name_H-M   'P 1'
#
loop_
_entity.id
_entity.type
_entity.pdbx_description
1 polymer ?
#
loop_
_entity_poly.entity_id
_entity_poly.type
_entity_poly.pdbx_seq_one_letter_code
_entity_poly.pdbx_strand_id
1 'polypeptide(L)' 'MARILERSVNTDFLNFYNVEGLENCDPLELTIKVWDRYGTVPKDGDPASAKGAFIAAIVICDTCDKGVQLDRSILGG' A
#
# COMPACT_ATOMS: atom_id res chain seq x y z
N MET A 1 9.13 -9.30 -4.75
CA MET A 1 9.95 -8.07 -4.72
C MET A 1 9.14 -6.99 -4.03
N ALA A 2 9.78 -6.13 -3.23
CA ALA A 2 9.09 -5.05 -2.53
C ALA A 2 9.21 -3.73 -3.32
N ARG A 3 8.14 -2.94 -3.37
CA ARG A 3 8.14 -1.59 -3.95
C ARG A 3 7.29 -0.63 -3.13
N ILE A 4 7.56 0.66 -3.27
CA ILE A 4 6.77 1.72 -2.65
C ILE A 4 5.72 2.18 -3.68
N LEU A 5 4.47 2.31 -3.26
CA LEU A 5 3.42 2.88 -4.10
C LEU A 5 3.56 4.40 -4.17
N GLU A 6 3.11 5.00 -5.27
CA GLU A 6 3.03 6.45 -5.34
C GLU A 6 2.04 6.99 -4.32
N ARG A 7 2.39 8.10 -3.66
CA ARG A 7 1.54 8.71 -2.62
C ARG A 7 0.16 9.13 -3.15
N SER A 8 0.07 9.41 -4.44
CA SER A 8 -1.18 9.75 -5.14
C SER A 8 -2.25 8.65 -5.02
N VAL A 9 -1.85 7.39 -4.84
CA VAL A 9 -2.77 6.24 -4.74
C VAL A 9 -2.99 5.74 -3.31
N ASN A 10 -2.42 6.42 -2.30
CA ASN A 10 -2.53 5.97 -0.91
C ASN A 10 -3.98 5.93 -0.42
N THR A 11 -4.77 6.99 -0.67
CA THR A 11 -6.19 7.04 -0.30
C THR A 11 -6.96 5.88 -0.93
N ASP A 12 -6.74 5.62 -2.22
CA ASP A 12 -7.38 4.53 -2.93
C ASP A 12 -6.98 3.16 -2.37
N PHE A 13 -5.72 3.00 -1.95
CA PHE A 13 -5.23 1.77 -1.33
C PHE A 13 -5.90 1.51 0.03
N LEU A 14 -5.94 2.53 0.90
CA LEU A 14 -6.59 2.41 2.21
C LEU A 14 -8.07 2.07 2.08
N ASN A 15 -8.77 2.74 1.17
CA ASN A 15 -10.19 2.51 0.92
C ASN A 15 -10.44 1.13 0.31
N PHE A 16 -9.61 0.68 -0.64
CA PHE A 16 -9.82 -0.59 -1.32
C PHE A 16 -9.58 -1.80 -0.41
N TYR A 17 -8.54 -1.74 0.44
CA TYR A 17 -8.21 -2.83 1.38
C TYR A 17 -8.81 -2.63 2.78
N ASN A 18 -9.65 -1.61 2.97
CA ASN A 18 -10.28 -1.25 4.24
C ASN A 18 -9.28 -1.23 5.40
N VAL A 19 -8.18 -0.48 5.23
CA VAL A 19 -7.05 -0.45 6.16
C VAL A 19 -7.42 0.38 7.39
N GLU A 20 -7.54 -0.29 8.54
CA GLU A 20 -7.84 0.34 9.83
C GLU A 20 -6.55 0.58 10.66
N GLY A 21 -6.64 1.36 11.74
CA GLY A 21 -5.52 1.62 12.66
C GLY A 21 -4.64 2.84 12.33
N LEU A 22 -5.04 3.62 11.32
CA LEU A 22 -4.36 4.84 10.86
C LEU A 22 -5.28 6.08 10.92
N GLU A 23 -6.26 6.09 11.83
CA GLU A 23 -7.38 7.05 11.90
C GLU A 23 -6.97 8.54 12.07
N ASN A 24 -5.69 8.82 12.30
CA ASN A 24 -5.16 10.19 12.46
C ASN A 24 -3.98 10.49 11.51
N CYS A 25 -3.77 9.68 10.48
CA CYS A 25 -2.70 9.87 9.53
C CYS A 25 -3.25 10.37 8.19
N ASP A 26 -2.68 11.47 7.69
CA ASP A 26 -3.00 11.96 6.35
C ASP A 26 -2.51 10.93 5.32
N PRO A 27 -3.36 10.48 4.37
CA PRO A 27 -2.94 9.57 3.31
C PRO A 27 -1.71 10.02 2.52
N LEU A 28 -1.46 11.34 2.38
CA LEU A 28 -0.28 11.88 1.70
C LEU A 28 1.01 11.77 2.54
N GLU A 29 0.88 11.53 3.83
CA GLU A 29 1.97 11.28 4.79
C GLU A 29 2.20 9.78 5.04
N LEU A 30 1.58 8.92 4.23
CA LEU A 30 1.78 7.48 4.32
C LEU A 30 2.84 6.99 3.33
N THR A 31 3.69 6.10 3.80
CA THR A 31 4.54 5.26 2.97
C THR A 31 3.93 3.86 2.90
N ILE A 32 3.42 3.50 1.71
CA ILE A 32 2.86 2.16 1.45
C ILE A 32 3.89 1.32 0.69
N LYS A 33 4.40 0.28 1.34
CA LYS A 33 5.31 -0.69 0.75
C LYS A 33 4.57 -1.98 0.48
N VAL A 34 4.52 -2.43 -0.77
CA VAL A 34 3.85 -3.66 -1.19
C VAL A 34 4.84 -4.71 -1.66
N TRP A 35 4.47 -5.98 -1.50
CA TRP A 35 5.16 -7.13 -2.06
C TRP A 35 4.26 -7.81 -3.07
N ASP A 36 4.68 -7.85 -4.33
CA ASP A 36 3.93 -8.48 -5.42
C ASP A 36 4.21 -10.00 -5.48
N ARG A 37 3.15 -10.79 -5.74
CA ARG A 37 3.21 -12.27 -5.86
C ARG A 37 4.18 -12.73 -6.95
N TYR A 38 4.18 -12.04 -8.09
CA TYR A 38 4.96 -12.41 -9.27
C TYR A 38 6.16 -11.48 -9.50
N GLY A 39 6.42 -10.53 -8.59
CA GLY A 39 7.46 -9.54 -8.77
C GLY A 39 7.26 -8.64 -9.99
N THR A 40 6.01 -8.47 -10.44
CA THR A 40 5.67 -7.62 -11.58
C THR A 40 5.98 -6.16 -11.22
N VAL A 41 7.09 -5.65 -11.76
CA VAL A 41 7.44 -4.24 -11.67
C VAL A 41 6.60 -3.50 -12.73
N PRO A 42 5.85 -2.44 -12.37
CA PRO A 42 5.18 -1.60 -13.35
C PRO A 42 6.22 -1.05 -14.34
N LYS A 43 5.89 -0.98 -15.62
CA LYS A 43 6.77 -0.36 -16.61
C LYS A 43 6.68 1.16 -16.46
N ASP A 44 7.74 1.87 -16.85
CA ASP A 44 7.70 3.33 -16.93
C ASP A 44 6.52 3.77 -17.82
N GLY A 45 5.65 4.60 -17.25
CA GLY A 45 4.42 5.09 -17.90
C GLY A 45 3.15 4.29 -17.57
N ASP A 46 3.23 3.17 -16.85
CA ASP A 46 2.03 2.55 -16.27
C ASP A 46 1.40 3.50 -15.24
N PRO A 47 0.07 3.66 -15.25
CA PRO A 47 -0.60 4.46 -14.23
C PRO A 47 -0.37 3.84 -12.86
N ALA A 48 -0.09 4.68 -11.85
CA ALA A 48 -0.05 4.24 -10.48
C ALA A 48 -1.39 3.58 -10.11
N SER A 49 -1.31 2.40 -9.50
CA SER A 49 -2.49 1.61 -9.12
C SER A 49 -2.40 1.21 -7.65
N ALA A 50 -3.48 1.48 -6.93
CA ALA A 50 -3.71 0.97 -5.58
C ALA A 50 -3.96 -0.54 -5.53
N LYS A 51 -4.22 -1.18 -6.68
CA LYS A 51 -4.61 -2.59 -6.79
C LYS A 51 -3.53 -3.42 -7.49
N GLY A 52 -3.40 -4.68 -7.07
CA GLY A 52 -2.47 -5.62 -7.66
C GLY A 52 -2.53 -6.99 -6.99
N ALA A 53 -1.78 -7.95 -7.54
CA ALA A 53 -1.62 -9.26 -6.92
C ALA A 53 -0.61 -9.21 -5.78
N PHE A 54 -0.93 -8.49 -4.72
CA PHE A 54 -0.07 -8.30 -3.54
C PHE A 54 -0.16 -9.50 -2.60
N ILE A 55 0.96 -9.85 -1.98
CA ILE A 55 1.05 -10.93 -0.96
C ILE A 55 1.28 -10.38 0.45
N ALA A 56 1.78 -9.17 0.55
CA ALA A 56 1.98 -8.44 1.79
C ALA A 56 2.06 -6.95 1.49
N ALA A 57 1.71 -6.13 2.47
CA ALA A 57 1.91 -4.70 2.44
C ALA A 57 2.23 -4.20 3.86
N ILE A 58 3.00 -3.13 3.94
CA ILE A 58 3.22 -2.38 5.16
C ILE A 58 2.85 -0.95 4.84
N VAL A 59 1.93 -0.39 5.64
CA VAL A 59 1.57 1.02 5.59
C VAL A 59 2.17 1.67 6.81
N ILE A 60 2.99 2.69 6.61
CA ILE A 60 3.65 3.45 7.68
C ILE A 60 3.23 4.91 7.56
N CYS A 61 2.92 5.52 8.69
CA CYS A 61 2.66 6.94 8.80
C CYS A 61 3.95 7.67 9.14
N ASP A 62 4.44 8.49 8.20
CA ASP A 62 5.74 9.16 8.31
C ASP A 62 5.77 10.20 9.45
N THR A 63 4.61 10.64 9.95
CA THR A 63 4.50 11.67 11.01
C THR A 63 4.43 11.14 12.43
N CYS A 64 3.90 9.93 12.64
CA CYS A 64 3.77 9.35 13.99
C CYS A 64 4.40 7.96 14.14
N ASP A 65 5.12 7.49 13.11
CA ASP A 65 5.80 6.19 13.04
C ASP A 65 4.89 4.98 13.33
N LYS A 66 3.57 5.16 13.28
CA LYS A 66 2.62 4.07 13.37
C LYS A 66 2.60 3.31 12.05
N GLY A 67 2.61 1.99 12.15
CA GLY A 67 2.53 1.13 10.99
C GLY A 67 1.55 0.01 11.18
N VAL A 68 0.90 -0.38 10.08
CA VAL A 68 0.07 -1.58 10.00
C VAL A 68 0.64 -2.50 8.93
N GLN A 69 0.71 -3.78 9.26
CA GLN A 69 1.09 -4.81 8.32
C GLN A 69 -0.16 -5.52 7.83
N LEU A 70 -0.31 -5.59 6.51
CA LEU A 70 -1.39 -6.28 5.84
C LEU A 70 -0.82 -7.55 5.22
N ASP A 71 -1.44 -8.68 5.52
CA ASP A 71 -1.11 -9.95 4.91
C ASP A 71 -2.07 -10.27 3.75
N ARG A 72 -1.79 -11.40 3.08
CA ARG A 72 -2.55 -11.86 1.92
C ARG A 72 -4.06 -11.98 2.18
N SER A 73 -4.48 -12.30 3.39
CA SER A 73 -5.90 -12.47 3.74
C SER A 73 -6.69 -11.16 3.53
N ILE A 74 -6.04 -10.02 3.74
CA ILE A 74 -6.61 -8.68 3.54
C ILE A 74 -6.37 -8.20 2.10
N LEU A 75 -5.21 -8.51 1.52
CA LEU A 75 -4.77 -7.98 0.22
C LEU A 75 -5.28 -8.76 -1.01
N GLY A 76 -5.88 -9.93 -0.81
CA GLY A 76 -6.44 -10.74 -1.89
C GLY A 76 -6.17 -12.23 -1.73
N GLY A 77 -7.25 -12.96 -1.42
CA GLY A 77 -7.40 -14.38 -1.74
C GLY A 77 -7.46 -14.58 -3.25
#